data_AF-A0A3Q7H8A6-F1
#
_entry.id   AF-A0A3Q7H8A6-F1
#
_cell.length_a   1.000
_cell.length_b   1.000
_cell.length_c   1.000
_cell.angle_alpha   90.00
_cell.angle_beta   90.00
_cell.angle_gamma   90.00
#
_symmetry.space_group_name_H-M   'P 1'
#
loop_
_entity.id
_entity.type
_entity.pdbx_description
1 polymer ?
#
loop_
_entity_poly.entity_id
_entity_poly.type
_entity_poly.pdbx_seq_one_letter_code
_entity_poly.pdbx_strand_id
1 'polypeptide(L)'
;MSVHSPCKPASSALRKEQSQVELEIRLLEALEIYPPAKLRGIHRHFVLYGLTEHLRRSFNRQFAPDDVLKLLDRFYNLDMVKPEDEDSEILNQEEEFCLPHSYFSRDEP
;
A
#
# COMPACT_ATOMS: atom_id res chain seq x y z
N MET A 1 -23.43 -43.84 31.47
CA MET A 1 -23.01 -42.50 31.94
C MET A 1 -22.19 -41.86 30.83
N SER A 2 -22.80 -40.94 30.08
CA SER A 2 -22.17 -40.26 28.93
C SER A 2 -21.32 -39.09 29.44
N VAL A 3 -20.01 -39.15 29.27
CA VAL A 3 -19.09 -38.07 29.63
C VAL A 3 -18.94 -37.15 28.43
N HIS A 4 -19.69 -36.05 28.43
CA HIS A 4 -19.50 -34.97 27.47
C HIS A 4 -18.13 -34.32 27.71
N SER A 5 -17.17 -34.59 26.84
CA SER A 5 -15.96 -33.76 26.73
C SER A 5 -16.35 -32.35 26.27
N PRO A 6 -15.89 -31.27 26.93
CA PRO A 6 -16.09 -29.90 26.45
C PRO A 6 -15.20 -29.67 25.21
N CYS A 7 -15.64 -30.10 24.04
CA CYS A 7 -15.02 -29.71 22.78
C CYS A 7 -15.47 -28.28 22.45
N LYS A 8 -14.70 -27.29 22.93
CA LYS A 8 -14.81 -25.90 22.45
C LYS A 8 -14.32 -25.84 21.00
N PRO A 9 -14.96 -25.09 20.08
CA PRO A 9 -14.55 -25.09 18.68
C PRO A 9 -13.26 -24.27 18.50
N ALA A 10 -12.12 -24.94 18.42
CA ALA A 10 -10.83 -24.34 18.02
C ALA A 10 -10.81 -23.86 16.54
N SER A 11 -11.92 -24.04 15.83
CA SER A 11 -12.03 -23.93 14.37
C SER A 11 -11.98 -22.49 13.84
N SER A 12 -12.34 -21.49 14.63
CA SER A 12 -12.42 -20.09 14.16
C SER A 12 -11.08 -19.35 14.25
N ALA A 13 -10.28 -19.63 15.27
CA ALA A 13 -8.94 -19.04 15.43
C ALA A 13 -7.99 -19.54 14.33
N LEU A 14 -7.97 -20.86 14.09
CA LEU A 14 -7.17 -21.47 13.03
C LEU A 14 -7.55 -20.96 11.63
N ARG A 15 -8.84 -20.76 11.34
CA ARG A 15 -9.28 -20.19 10.06
C ARG A 15 -8.87 -18.73 9.88
N LYS A 16 -8.85 -17.94 10.96
CA LYS A 16 -8.36 -16.56 10.94
C LYS A 16 -6.86 -16.49 10.69
N GLU A 17 -6.11 -17.38 11.33
CA GLU A 17 -4.66 -17.49 11.11
C GLU A 17 -4.33 -17.90 9.68
N GLN A 18 -5.02 -18.91 9.13
CA GLN A 18 -4.85 -19.31 7.72
C GLN A 18 -5.17 -18.17 6.75
N SER A 19 -6.24 -17.42 6.99
CA SER A 19 -6.59 -16.25 6.18
C SER A 19 -5.56 -15.12 6.29
N GLN A 20 -4.95 -14.93 7.46
CA GLN A 20 -3.89 -13.95 7.68
C GLN A 20 -2.62 -14.35 6.91
N VAL A 21 -2.21 -15.62 7.01
CA VAL A 21 -1.03 -16.14 6.30
C VAL A 21 -1.19 -16.05 4.79
N GLU A 22 -2.38 -16.37 4.26
CA GLU A 22 -2.65 -16.24 2.83
C GLU A 22 -2.55 -14.78 2.36
N LEU A 23 -3.09 -13.85 3.16
CA LEU A 23 -2.99 -12.41 2.88
C LEU A 23 -1.52 -11.95 2.83
N GLU A 24 -0.71 -12.42 3.77
CA GLU A 24 0.72 -12.14 3.86
C GLU A 24 1.50 -12.68 2.65
N ILE A 25 1.25 -13.94 2.25
CA ILE A 25 1.87 -14.55 1.07
C ILE A 25 1.54 -13.73 -0.18
N ARG A 26 0.27 -13.37 -0.39
CA ARG A 26 -0.14 -12.57 -1.54
C ARG A 26 0.50 -11.18 -1.56
N LEU A 27 0.70 -10.57 -0.40
CA LEU A 27 1.43 -9.31 -0.31
C LEU A 27 2.90 -9.50 -0.75
N LEU A 28 3.56 -10.54 -0.24
CA LEU A 28 4.96 -10.82 -0.56
C LEU A 28 5.17 -11.12 -2.06
N GLU A 29 4.24 -11.85 -2.70
CA GLU A 29 4.25 -12.06 -4.15
C GLU A 29 4.15 -10.73 -4.92
N ALA A 30 3.28 -9.82 -4.47
CA ALA A 30 3.10 -8.53 -5.12
C ALA A 30 4.36 -7.63 -5.07
N LEU A 31 5.23 -7.82 -4.07
CA LEU A 31 6.47 -7.06 -3.92
C LEU A 31 7.52 -7.38 -5.00
N GLU A 32 7.37 -8.47 -5.76
CA GLU A 32 8.21 -8.73 -6.93
C GLU A 32 7.98 -7.68 -8.04
N ILE A 33 6.73 -7.19 -8.14
CA ILE A 33 6.32 -6.17 -9.11
C ILE A 33 6.46 -4.77 -8.52
N TYR A 34 6.15 -4.62 -7.22
CA TYR A 34 6.11 -3.36 -6.50
C TYR A 34 7.18 -3.31 -5.40
N PRO A 35 8.44 -2.98 -5.76
CA PRO A 35 9.57 -3.14 -4.85
C PRO A 35 9.46 -2.23 -3.61
N PRO A 36 9.74 -2.74 -2.40
CA PRO A 36 9.67 -1.97 -1.15
C PRO A 36 10.56 -0.71 -1.15
N ALA A 37 11.67 -0.72 -1.87
CA ALA A 37 12.57 0.43 -1.99
C ALA A 37 11.87 1.68 -2.57
N LYS A 38 10.78 1.49 -3.32
CA LYS A 38 9.96 2.55 -3.92
C LYS A 38 8.81 3.02 -3.02
N LEU A 39 8.75 2.57 -1.77
CA LEU A 39 7.81 3.07 -0.76
C LEU A 39 8.22 4.45 -0.20
N ARG A 40 9.36 5.01 -0.63
CA ARG A 40 9.79 6.38 -0.30
C ARG A 40 9.37 7.37 -1.39
N GLY A 41 9.09 8.61 -0.97
CA GLY A 41 8.81 9.73 -1.87
C GLY A 41 7.57 9.56 -2.73
N ILE A 42 7.54 10.19 -3.90
CA ILE A 42 6.39 10.20 -4.80
C ILE A 42 5.96 8.80 -5.27
N HIS A 43 6.92 7.86 -5.37
CA HIS A 43 6.68 6.49 -5.83
C HIS A 43 5.80 5.67 -4.88
N ARG A 44 5.77 6.07 -3.60
CA ARG A 44 4.95 5.45 -2.57
C ARG A 44 3.50 5.31 -3.00
N HIS A 45 2.93 6.34 -3.65
CA HIS A 45 1.55 6.33 -4.10
C HIS A 45 1.28 5.23 -5.13
N PHE A 46 2.16 5.08 -6.13
CA PHE A 46 2.01 4.07 -7.18
C PHE A 46 2.21 2.65 -6.63
N VAL A 47 3.21 2.46 -5.76
CA VAL A 47 3.47 1.19 -5.10
C VAL A 47 2.28 0.79 -4.22
N LEU A 48 1.81 1.70 -3.37
CA LEU A 48 0.70 1.43 -2.46
C LEU A 48 -0.60 1.15 -3.21
N TYR A 49 -0.90 1.92 -4.27
CA TYR A 49 -2.03 1.65 -5.14
C TYR A 49 -1.93 0.27 -5.80
N GLY A 50 -0.75 -0.06 -6.36
CA GLY A 50 -0.50 -1.34 -6.99
C GLY A 50 -0.68 -2.54 -6.07
N LEU A 51 -0.16 -2.45 -4.84
CA LEU A 51 -0.33 -3.46 -3.80
C LEU A 51 -1.80 -3.59 -3.38
N THR A 52 -2.49 -2.46 -3.19
CA THR A 52 -3.92 -2.45 -2.84
C THR A 52 -4.78 -3.10 -3.92
N GLU A 53 -4.54 -2.76 -5.20
CA GLU A 53 -5.23 -3.37 -6.34
C GLU A 53 -4.92 -4.85 -6.48
N HIS A 54 -3.67 -5.26 -6.28
CA HIS A 54 -3.28 -6.66 -6.34
C HIS A 54 -4.04 -7.48 -5.30
N LEU A 55 -4.05 -7.04 -4.03
CA LEU A 55 -4.80 -7.70 -2.96
C LEU A 55 -6.31 -7.67 -3.22
N ARG A 56 -6.86 -6.56 -3.71
CA ARG A 56 -8.28 -6.46 -4.06
C ARG A 56 -8.69 -7.52 -5.07
N ARG A 57 -7.86 -7.74 -6.11
CA ARG A 57 -8.11 -8.75 -7.15
C ARG A 57 -7.95 -10.17 -6.62
N SER A 58 -6.93 -10.42 -5.81
CA SER A 58 -6.65 -11.74 -5.25
C SER A 58 -7.74 -12.23 -4.28
N PHE A 59 -8.32 -11.32 -3.48
CA PHE A 59 -9.32 -11.67 -2.47
C PHE A 59 -10.76 -11.24 -2.82
N ASN A 60 -10.96 -10.58 -3.95
CA ASN A 60 -12.25 -10.01 -4.38
C ASN A 60 -12.92 -9.15 -3.28
N ARG A 61 -12.13 -8.36 -2.55
CA ARG A 61 -12.53 -7.55 -1.41
C ARG A 61 -11.83 -6.19 -1.44
N GLN A 62 -12.49 -5.13 -0.97
CA GLN A 62 -11.87 -3.81 -0.80
C GLN A 62 -10.84 -3.80 0.33
N PHE A 63 -9.72 -3.13 0.07
CA PHE A 63 -8.66 -2.86 1.04
C PHE A 63 -8.46 -1.35 1.17
N ALA A 64 -8.38 -0.86 2.41
CA ALA A 64 -7.93 0.49 2.65
C ALA A 64 -6.39 0.55 2.49
N PRO A 65 -5.82 1.61 1.93
CA PRO A 65 -4.37 1.77 1.83
C PRO A 65 -3.67 1.63 3.20
N ASP A 66 -4.29 2.15 4.27
CA ASP A 66 -3.77 2.05 5.63
C ASP A 66 -3.68 0.61 6.15
N ASP A 67 -4.58 -0.27 5.73
CA ASP A 67 -4.54 -1.69 6.11
C ASP A 67 -3.39 -2.42 5.42
N VAL A 68 -3.11 -2.05 4.16
CA VAL A 68 -1.95 -2.56 3.41
C VAL A 68 -0.65 -2.07 4.04
N LEU A 69 -0.60 -0.82 4.49
CA LEU A 69 0.56 -0.29 5.22
C LEU A 69 0.79 -1.04 6.54
N LYS A 70 -0.26 -1.29 7.33
CA LYS A 70 -0.14 -2.10 8.57
C LYS A 70 0.34 -3.53 8.29
N LEU A 71 -0.06 -4.11 7.16
CA LEU A 71 0.39 -5.43 6.74
C LEU A 71 1.88 -5.41 6.36
N LEU A 72 2.32 -4.38 5.63
CA LEU A 72 3.73 -4.17 5.29
C LEU A 72 4.60 -3.96 6.55
N ASP A 73 4.08 -3.27 7.55
CA ASP A 73 4.78 -2.99 8.83
C ASP A 73 5.15 -4.28 9.60
N ARG A 74 4.47 -5.39 9.32
CA ARG A 74 4.81 -6.70 9.90
C ARG A 74 6.09 -7.30 9.32
N PHE A 75 6.49 -6.88 8.12
CA PHE A 75 7.66 -7.39 7.39
C PHE A 75 8.81 -6.39 7.33
N TYR A 76 8.47 -5.11 7.24
CA TYR A 76 9.42 -4.02 7.07
C TYR A 76 9.23 -3.00 8.20
N ASN A 77 10.35 -2.48 8.72
CA ASN A 77 10.29 -1.33 9.60
C ASN A 77 9.97 -0.08 8.77
N LEU A 78 8.70 0.31 8.69
CA LEU A 78 8.25 1.43 7.85
C LEU A 78 8.72 2.79 8.36
N ASP A 79 9.15 2.91 9.62
CA ASP A 79 9.81 4.12 10.12
C ASP A 79 11.13 4.40 9.38
N MET A 80 11.80 3.37 8.88
CA MET A 80 13.00 3.52 8.03
C MET A 80 12.66 3.89 6.59
N VAL A 81 11.37 3.99 6.22
CA VAL A 81 10.88 4.24 4.86
C VAL A 81 10.03 5.51 4.80
N LYS A 82 10.08 6.34 5.85
CA LYS A 82 9.42 7.65 5.84
C LYS A 82 9.87 8.47 4.62
N PRO A 83 8.94 9.16 3.95
CA PRO A 83 9.33 10.13 2.93
C PRO A 83 10.28 11.12 3.61
N GLU A 84 11.44 11.36 3.02
CA GLU A 84 12.23 12.52 3.43
C GLU A 84 11.34 13.74 3.18
N ASP A 85 11.22 14.64 4.18
CA ASP A 85 10.24 15.73 4.20
C ASP A 85 10.28 16.62 2.93
N GLU A 86 11.38 16.62 2.18
CA GLU A 86 11.56 17.37 0.93
C GLU A 86 10.51 17.05 -0.16
N ASP A 87 10.06 15.81 -0.32
CA ASP A 87 9.11 15.46 -1.40
C ASP A 87 7.68 15.97 -1.13
N SER A 88 7.36 16.25 0.13
CA SER A 88 6.02 16.73 0.52
C SER A 88 5.80 18.19 0.13
N GLU A 89 6.86 19.00 0.10
CA GLU A 89 6.77 20.41 -0.33
C GLU A 89 6.56 20.54 -1.83
N ILE A 90 7.11 19.63 -2.64
CA ILE A 90 6.96 19.64 -4.11
C ILE A 90 5.50 19.36 -4.50
N LEU A 91 4.82 18.45 -3.81
CA LEU A 91 3.44 18.06 -4.14
C LEU A 91 2.38 19.05 -3.65
N ASN A 92 2.72 19.92 -2.70
CA ASN A 92 1.80 20.92 -2.15
C ASN A 92 2.01 22.33 -2.77
N GLN A 93 2.90 22.46 -3.75
CA GLN A 93 3.04 23.69 -4.52
C GLN A 93 1.86 23.85 -5.50
N GLU A 94 0.92 24.73 -5.17
CA GLU A 94 -0.02 25.27 -6.16
C GLU A 94 0.74 26.24 -7.08
N GLU A 95 1.20 25.73 -8.23
CA GLU A 95 1.69 26.59 -9.31
C GLU A 95 0.54 26.90 -10.29
N GLU A 96 0.38 28.17 -10.66
CA GLU A 96 -0.53 28.57 -11.73
C GLU A 96 0.04 28.09 -13.07
N PHE A 97 -0.63 27.14 -13.72
CA PHE A 97 -0.17 26.60 -15.01
C PHE A 97 -0.17 27.70 -16.08
N CYS A 98 1.02 28.22 -16.39
CA CYS A 98 1.23 29.21 -17.44
C CYS A 98 2.17 28.65 -18.52
N LEU A 99 1.97 29.09 -19.76
CA LEU A 99 2.91 28.78 -20.84
C LEU A 99 4.26 29.47 -20.59
N PRO A 100 5.39 28.88 -20.97
CA PRO A 100 6.70 29.53 -20.86
C PRO A 100 6.70 30.90 -21.53
N HIS A 101 7.39 31.88 -20.94
CA HIS A 101 7.46 33.25 -21.48
C HIS A 101 7.89 33.32 -22.96
N SER A 102 8.71 32.37 -23.42
CA SER A 102 9.14 32.25 -24.82
C SER A 102 8.01 31.95 -25.80
N TYR A 103 6.85 31.47 -25.34
CA TYR A 103 5.66 31.28 -26.16
C TYR A 103 5.04 32.62 -26.58
N PHE A 104 5.10 33.63 -25.69
CA PHE A 104 4.49 34.95 -25.93
C PHE A 104 5.39 35.89 -26.74
N SER A 105 6.70 35.64 -26.80
CA SER A 105 7.66 36.47 -27.53
C SER A 105 7.64 36.26 -29.06
N ARG A 106 6.73 35.45 -29.60
CA ARG A 106 6.67 35.12 -31.03
C ARG A 106 5.68 35.96 -31.83
N ASP A 107 4.80 36.71 -31.17
CA ASP A 107 3.78 37.54 -31.81
C ASP A 107 3.89 38.98 -31.30
N GLU A 108 4.86 39.74 -31.81
CA GLU A 108 4.79 41.21 -31.77
C GLU A 108 5.05 41.73 -33.19
N PRO A 109 4.09 42.46 -33.82
CA PRO A 109 4.19 42.95 -35.19
C PRO A 109 5.22 44.09 -35.38
#